data_AF-A0A0F9PCZ3-F1
#
_entry.id   AF-A0A0F9PCZ3-F1
#
_cell.length_a   1.000
_cell.length_b   1.000
_cell.length_c   1.000
_cell.angle_alpha   90.00
_cell.angle_beta   90.00
_cell.angle_gamma   90.00
#
_symmetry.space_group_name_H-M   'P 1'
#
loop_
_entity.id
_entity.type
_entity.pdbx_description
1 polymer ?
#
loop_
_entity_poly.entity_id
_entity_poly.type
_entity_poly.pdbx_seq_one_letter_code
_entity_poly.pdbx_strand_id
1 'polypeptide(L)'
;MDRYAKTTTVPVSRSRTQIQDILANFGVDEFFFGTSSRGQGIGFRHEGRVYKYSVPLPKRAKDMTEKQYEQALRRRWRVLHMTLKMKLEEIADGGMSFEDQFLAQMCLPNGSSVSDFMKLPENIAKLEQAEMPKMLTGQ
;
A
#
# COMPACT_ATOMS: atom_id res chain seq x y z
N MET A 1 -11.18 -10.28 -17.70
CA MET A 1 -11.90 -9.53 -16.65
C MET A 1 -11.66 -8.04 -16.83
N ASP A 2 -12.74 -7.24 -16.80
CA ASP A 2 -12.61 -5.78 -16.78
C ASP A 2 -11.93 -5.30 -15.48
N ARG A 3 -11.19 -4.19 -15.54
CA ARG A 3 -10.52 -3.64 -14.35
C ARG A 3 -11.57 -3.19 -13.32
N TYR A 4 -11.43 -3.60 -12.07
CA TYR A 4 -12.27 -3.11 -10.98
C TYR A 4 -12.30 -1.58 -10.92
N ALA A 5 -13.49 -1.03 -10.62
CA ALA A 5 -13.76 0.41 -10.47
C ALA A 5 -13.43 1.26 -11.73
N LYS A 6 -13.43 0.67 -12.93
CA LYS A 6 -13.17 1.38 -14.22
C LYS A 6 -14.00 2.66 -14.37
N THR A 7 -15.28 2.60 -14.01
CA THR A 7 -16.25 3.70 -14.14
C THR A 7 -16.68 4.28 -12.80
N THR A 8 -15.86 4.11 -11.75
CA THR A 8 -16.23 4.61 -10.42
C THR A 8 -16.47 6.12 -10.42
N THR A 9 -17.55 6.54 -9.78
CA THR A 9 -17.91 7.93 -9.52
C THR A 9 -17.41 8.40 -8.15
N VAL A 10 -16.83 7.50 -7.35
CA VAL A 10 -16.34 7.81 -6.00
C VAL A 10 -15.11 8.72 -6.12
N PRO A 11 -15.13 9.94 -5.55
CA PRO A 11 -13.98 10.82 -5.58
C PRO A 11 -12.84 10.27 -4.73
N VAL A 12 -11.62 10.72 -5.03
CA VAL A 12 -10.41 10.33 -4.27
C VAL A 12 -10.56 10.65 -2.79
N SER A 13 -11.08 11.83 -2.44
CA SER A 13 -11.33 12.25 -1.06
C SER A 13 -12.21 11.26 -0.30
N ARG A 14 -13.32 10.82 -0.89
CA ARG A 14 -14.21 9.83 -0.27
C ARG A 14 -13.52 8.48 -0.05
N SER A 15 -12.73 8.02 -1.01
CA SER A 15 -11.96 6.77 -0.82
C SER A 15 -10.91 6.92 0.28
N ARG A 16 -10.28 8.09 0.40
CA ARG A 16 -9.32 8.41 1.47
C ARG A 16 -9.98 8.40 2.85
N THR A 17 -11.13 9.07 3.00
CA THR A 17 -11.91 9.04 4.24
C THR A 17 -12.28 7.62 4.62
N GLN A 18 -12.83 6.83 3.68
CA GLN A 18 -13.18 5.44 3.95
C GLN A 18 -11.98 4.59 4.36
N ILE A 19 -10.78 4.84 3.82
CA ILE A 19 -9.54 4.17 4.24
C ILE A 19 -9.18 4.53 5.69
N GLN A 20 -9.28 5.82 6.03
CA GLN A 20 -9.00 6.29 7.38
C GLN A 20 -9.98 5.67 8.38
N ASP A 21 -11.27 5.63 8.05
CA ASP A 21 -12.32 5.07 8.91
C ASP A 21 -12.09 3.59 9.19
N ILE A 22 -11.79 2.78 8.16
CA ILE A 22 -11.54 1.35 8.36
C ILE A 22 -10.27 1.09 9.17
N LEU A 23 -9.22 1.90 9.00
CA LEU A 23 -7.99 1.73 9.77
C LEU A 23 -8.20 2.13 11.24
N ALA A 24 -8.92 3.22 11.49
CA ALA A 24 -9.27 3.66 12.85
C ALA A 24 -10.06 2.57 13.60
N ASN A 25 -11.00 1.90 12.94
CA ASN A 25 -11.76 0.78 13.53
C ASN A 25 -10.89 -0.42 13.94
N PHE A 26 -9.70 -0.55 13.36
CA PHE A 26 -8.73 -1.60 13.67
C PHE A 26 -7.60 -1.13 14.61
N GLY A 27 -7.79 -0.01 15.31
CA GLY A 27 -6.83 0.46 16.32
C GLY A 27 -5.57 1.07 15.73
N VAL A 28 -5.64 1.61 14.52
CA VAL A 28 -4.58 2.48 13.98
C VAL A 28 -4.66 3.83 14.69
N ASP A 29 -3.57 4.21 15.35
CA ASP A 29 -3.46 5.40 16.19
C ASP A 29 -2.88 6.61 15.45
N GLU A 30 -2.00 6.38 14.46
CA GLU A 30 -1.43 7.43 13.62
C GLU A 30 -1.60 7.10 12.14
N PHE A 31 -2.00 8.08 11.34
CA PHE A 31 -2.24 7.93 9.91
C PHE A 31 -1.89 9.21 9.15
N PHE A 32 -1.28 9.09 7.96
CA PHE A 32 -1.03 10.21 7.08
C PHE A 32 -1.20 9.86 5.58
N PHE A 33 -1.54 10.89 4.79
CA PHE A 33 -1.50 10.85 3.33
C PHE A 33 -0.22 11.51 2.83
N GLY A 34 0.54 10.82 1.98
CA GLY A 34 1.76 11.33 1.37
C GLY A 34 1.61 11.57 -0.13
N THR A 35 2.25 12.62 -0.64
CA THR A 35 2.48 12.82 -2.09
C THR A 35 3.96 13.08 -2.31
N SER A 36 4.54 12.46 -3.35
CA SER A 36 5.94 12.62 -3.74
C SER A 36 6.08 12.53 -5.26
N SER A 37 7.29 12.75 -5.76
CA SER A 37 7.64 12.54 -7.17
C SER A 37 7.41 11.09 -7.65
N ARG A 38 7.45 10.12 -6.74
CA ARG A 38 7.27 8.69 -7.05
C ARG A 38 5.82 8.22 -6.99
N GLY A 39 4.91 9.01 -6.41
CA GLY A 39 3.54 8.56 -6.20
C GLY A 39 2.81 9.27 -5.08
N GLN A 40 1.55 8.91 -4.92
CA GLN A 40 0.81 9.16 -3.69
C GLN A 40 0.87 7.92 -2.80
N GLY A 41 0.46 8.03 -1.54
CA GLY A 41 0.41 6.88 -0.66
C GLY A 41 -0.24 7.20 0.67
N ILE A 42 -0.29 6.16 1.50
CA ILE A 42 -0.66 6.27 2.91
C ILE A 42 0.48 5.70 3.74
N GLY A 43 0.63 6.23 4.94
CA GLY A 43 1.38 5.56 6.00
C GLY A 43 0.56 5.57 7.28
N PHE A 44 0.73 4.53 8.08
CA PHE A 44 0.02 4.41 9.35
C PHE A 44 0.84 3.63 10.37
N ARG A 45 0.56 3.86 11.64
CA ARG A 45 1.16 3.15 12.76
C ARG A 45 0.15 2.22 13.42
N HIS A 46 0.61 1.02 13.76
CA HIS A 46 -0.16 0.05 14.53
C HIS A 46 0.82 -0.73 15.41
N GLU A 47 0.52 -0.84 16.71
CA GLU A 47 1.34 -1.54 17.69
C GLU A 47 2.85 -1.18 17.63
N GLY A 48 3.15 0.11 17.52
CA GLY A 48 4.52 0.62 17.49
C GLY A 48 5.27 0.40 16.17
N ARG A 49 4.64 -0.18 15.15
CA ARG A 49 5.23 -0.41 13.82
C ARG A 49 4.59 0.49 12.79
N VAL A 50 5.40 0.96 11.83
CA VAL A 50 4.94 1.81 10.74
C VAL A 50 4.74 0.97 9.49
N TYR A 51 3.65 1.20 8.76
CA TYR A 51 3.33 0.55 7.50
C TYR A 51 3.09 1.60 6.43
N LYS A 52 3.41 1.28 5.17
CA LYS A 52 3.18 2.18 4.03
C LYS A 52 2.58 1.46 2.82
N TYR A 53 1.68 2.15 2.13
CA TYR A 53 1.18 1.75 0.82
C TYR A 53 1.43 2.84 -0.21
N SER A 54 1.90 2.43 -1.38
CA SER A 54 2.05 3.31 -2.54
C SER A 54 0.82 3.22 -3.44
N VAL A 55 0.26 4.38 -3.77
CA VAL A 55 -0.72 4.58 -4.83
C VAL A 55 0.04 5.19 -6.01
N PRO A 56 0.48 4.38 -6.99
CA PRO A 56 1.23 4.91 -8.12
C PRO A 56 0.37 5.93 -8.87
N LEU A 57 1.00 6.96 -9.43
CA LEU A 57 0.29 7.92 -10.29
C LEU A 57 0.00 7.27 -11.66
N PRO A 58 -1.14 7.60 -12.30
CA PRO A 58 -1.37 7.21 -13.69
C PRO A 58 -0.20 7.65 -14.57
N LYS A 59 0.29 6.77 -15.44
CA LYS A 59 1.27 7.17 -16.45
C LYS A 59 0.58 8.14 -17.39
N ARG A 60 1.10 9.37 -17.52
CA ARG A 60 0.60 10.34 -18.49
C ARG A 60 1.02 9.89 -19.89
N ALA A 61 0.13 9.19 -20.60
CA ALA A 61 0.32 8.93 -22.03
C ALA A 61 0.12 10.23 -22.83
N LYS A 62 0.71 10.31 -24.03
CA LYS A 62 0.71 11.54 -24.85
C LYS A 62 -0.71 12.06 -25.17
N ASP A 63 -1.68 11.15 -25.26
CA ASP A 63 -3.07 11.38 -25.62
C ASP A 63 -4.04 11.31 -24.41
N MET A 64 -3.50 11.20 -23.19
CA MET A 64 -4.33 11.07 -21.99
C MET A 64 -4.91 12.42 -21.59
N THR A 65 -6.24 12.55 -21.65
CA THR A 65 -6.96 13.71 -21.14
C THR A 65 -6.92 13.80 -19.61
N GLU A 66 -7.08 15.01 -19.06
CA GLU A 66 -7.13 15.20 -17.60
C GLU A 66 -8.30 14.42 -16.97
N LYS A 67 -9.47 14.35 -17.64
CA LYS A 67 -10.61 13.53 -17.20
C LYS A 67 -10.25 12.05 -17.08
N GLN A 68 -9.51 11.50 -18.06
CA GLN A 68 -9.05 10.12 -18.00
C GLN A 68 -8.00 9.92 -16.89
N TYR A 69 -7.13 10.91 -16.67
CA TYR A 69 -6.13 10.89 -15.60
C TYR A 69 -6.81 10.84 -14.22
N GLU A 70 -7.76 11.74 -13.98
CA GLU A 70 -8.56 11.76 -12.75
C GLU A 70 -9.33 10.46 -12.56
N GLN A 71 -9.98 9.93 -13.61
CA GLN A 71 -10.72 8.66 -13.54
C GLN A 71 -9.79 7.50 -13.17
N ALA A 72 -8.59 7.46 -13.75
CA ALA A 72 -7.58 6.46 -13.41
C ALA A 72 -7.10 6.60 -11.96
N LEU A 73 -6.94 7.82 -11.45
CA LEU A 73 -6.55 8.09 -10.06
C LEU A 73 -7.64 7.68 -9.08
N ARG A 74 -8.91 8.05 -9.32
CA ARG A 74 -10.08 7.63 -8.53
C ARG A 74 -10.14 6.10 -8.41
N ARG A 75 -9.99 5.42 -9.55
CA ARG A 75 -9.95 3.95 -9.59
C ARG A 75 -8.85 3.37 -8.72
N ARG A 76 -7.62 3.92 -8.77
CA ARG A 76 -6.48 3.40 -7.97
C ARG A 76 -6.71 3.55 -6.46
N TRP A 77 -7.26 4.68 -6.03
CA TRP A 77 -7.65 4.88 -4.63
C TRP A 77 -8.77 3.91 -4.20
N ARG A 78 -9.73 3.65 -5.08
CA ARG A 78 -10.80 2.68 -4.80
C ARG A 78 -10.28 1.25 -4.68
N VAL A 79 -9.29 0.88 -5.51
CA VAL A 79 -8.59 -0.41 -5.39
C VAL A 79 -7.87 -0.49 -4.05
N LEU A 80 -7.13 0.54 -3.63
CA LEU A 80 -6.46 0.54 -2.32
C LEU A 80 -7.45 0.36 -1.17
N HIS A 81 -8.55 1.11 -1.17
CA HIS A 81 -9.62 0.94 -0.18
C HIS A 81 -10.10 -0.52 -0.11
N MET A 82 -10.38 -1.14 -1.27
CA MET A 82 -10.86 -2.52 -1.31
C MET A 82 -9.80 -3.51 -0.83
N THR A 83 -8.53 -3.30 -1.18
CA THR A 83 -7.41 -4.12 -0.70
C THR A 83 -7.29 -4.05 0.82
N LEU A 84 -7.31 -2.85 1.41
CA LEU A 84 -7.23 -2.68 2.85
C LEU A 84 -8.45 -3.28 3.54
N LYS A 85 -9.66 -3.01 3.02
CA LYS A 85 -10.87 -3.60 3.56
C LYS A 85 -10.77 -5.13 3.59
N MET A 86 -10.49 -5.77 2.46
CA MET A 86 -10.35 -7.23 2.41
C MET A 86 -9.31 -7.76 3.40
N LYS A 87 -8.14 -7.13 3.48
CA LYS A 87 -7.08 -7.55 4.41
C LYS A 87 -7.53 -7.49 5.86
N LEU A 88 -8.24 -6.42 6.23
CA LEU A 88 -8.74 -6.20 7.58
C LEU A 88 -9.91 -7.13 7.92
N GLU A 89 -10.82 -7.40 6.97
CA GLU A 89 -11.90 -8.39 7.17
C GLU A 89 -11.33 -9.79 7.42
N GLU A 90 -10.26 -10.20 6.71
CA GLU A 90 -9.59 -11.48 6.95
C GLU A 90 -8.95 -11.56 8.35
N ILE A 91 -8.41 -10.44 8.84
CA ILE A 91 -7.89 -10.36 10.22
C ILE A 91 -9.04 -10.48 11.23
N ALA A 92 -10.17 -9.79 10.99
CA ALA A 92 -11.33 -9.84 11.87
C ALA A 92 -11.97 -11.23 11.94
N ASP A 93 -11.91 -11.99 10.85
CA ASP A 93 -12.36 -13.39 10.79
C ASP A 93 -11.35 -14.39 11.38
N GLY A 94 -10.19 -13.89 11.87
CA GLY A 94 -9.14 -14.72 12.47
C GLY A 94 -8.33 -15.54 11.46
N GLY A 95 -8.40 -15.21 10.17
CA GLY A 95 -7.67 -15.91 9.11
C GLY A 95 -6.16 -15.63 9.12
N MET A 96 -5.74 -14.45 9.58
CA MET A 96 -4.33 -14.05 9.64
C MET A 96 -4.10 -12.98 10.72
N SER A 97 -2.88 -12.93 11.28
CA SER A 97 -2.46 -11.82 12.15
C SER A 97 -2.31 -10.51 11.37
N PHE A 98 -2.32 -9.38 12.06
CA PHE A 98 -2.06 -8.09 11.42
C PHE A 98 -0.65 -8.04 10.82
N GLU A 99 0.35 -8.53 11.56
CA GLU A 99 1.74 -8.57 11.15
C GLU A 99 1.94 -9.35 9.87
N ASP A 100 1.42 -10.58 9.80
CA ASP A 100 1.59 -11.43 8.63
C ASP A 100 0.89 -10.81 7.41
N GLN A 101 -0.31 -10.26 7.63
CA GLN A 101 -1.11 -9.66 6.57
C GLN A 101 -0.46 -8.39 5.98
N PHE A 102 0.27 -7.63 6.80
CA PHE A 102 0.90 -6.37 6.42
C PHE A 102 2.43 -6.42 6.35
N LEU A 103 3.05 -7.60 6.47
CA LEU A 103 4.50 -7.79 6.57
C LEU A 103 5.26 -7.08 5.45
N ALA A 104 4.82 -7.26 4.21
CA ALA A 104 5.42 -6.66 3.03
C ALA A 104 5.40 -5.11 3.04
N GLN A 105 4.43 -4.50 3.73
CA GLN A 105 4.25 -3.06 3.83
C GLN A 105 4.87 -2.45 5.09
N MET A 106 5.31 -3.28 6.04
CA MET A 106 6.00 -2.84 7.24
C MET A 106 7.29 -2.09 6.87
N CYS A 107 7.49 -0.92 7.46
CA CYS A 107 8.66 -0.08 7.28
C CYS A 107 9.84 -0.58 8.11
N LEU A 108 11.02 -0.50 7.52
CA LEU A 108 12.32 -0.68 8.16
C LEU A 108 12.84 0.67 8.69
N PRO A 109 13.86 0.70 9.56
CA PRO A 109 14.40 1.94 10.14
C PRO A 109 14.86 2.98 9.11
N ASN A 110 15.30 2.54 7.93
CA ASN A 110 15.71 3.43 6.82
C ASN A 110 14.51 4.00 6.01
N GLY A 111 13.27 3.68 6.39
CA GLY A 111 12.06 4.11 5.70
C GLY A 111 11.68 3.30 4.44
N SER A 112 12.47 2.30 4.03
CA SER A 112 12.03 1.32 3.02
C SER A 112 11.04 0.34 3.65
N SER A 113 10.27 -0.41 2.85
CA SER A 113 9.49 -1.54 3.41
C SER A 113 10.26 -2.86 3.35
N VAL A 114 9.76 -3.87 4.06
CA VAL A 114 10.21 -5.26 3.90
C VAL A 114 10.11 -5.70 2.44
N SER A 115 9.03 -5.34 1.73
CA SER A 115 8.91 -5.65 0.30
C SER A 115 9.97 -4.97 -0.54
N ASP A 116 10.28 -3.70 -0.26
CA ASP A 116 11.35 -2.97 -0.96
C ASP A 116 12.70 -3.68 -0.77
N PHE A 117 13.00 -4.10 0.46
CA PHE A 117 14.24 -4.81 0.80
C PHE A 117 14.34 -6.15 0.07
N MET A 118 13.29 -6.97 0.11
CA MET A 118 13.30 -8.29 -0.55
C MET A 118 13.38 -8.20 -2.08
N LYS A 119 12.99 -7.06 -2.66
CA LYS A 119 13.06 -6.80 -4.11
C LYS A 119 14.39 -6.22 -4.59
N LEU A 120 15.35 -5.98 -3.68
CA LEU A 120 16.69 -5.55 -4.08
C LEU A 120 17.33 -6.64 -4.99
N PRO A 121 17.96 -6.27 -6.12
CA PRO A 121 18.52 -7.24 -7.07
C PRO A 121 19.45 -8.28 -6.41
N GLU A 122 20.27 -7.85 -5.46
CA GLU A 122 21.18 -8.71 -4.70
C GLU A 122 20.44 -9.70 -3.78
N ASN A 123 19.28 -9.31 -3.24
CA ASN A 123 18.47 -10.19 -2.38
C ASN A 123 17.68 -11.19 -3.23
N ILE A 124 17.19 -10.77 -4.40
CA ILE A 124 16.55 -11.68 -5.37
C ILE A 124 17.56 -12.74 -5.82
N ALA A 125 18.76 -12.33 -6.25
CA ALA A 125 19.79 -13.25 -6.73
C ALA A 125 20.19 -14.30 -5.67
N LYS A 126 20.24 -13.91 -4.39
CA LYS A 126 20.50 -14.85 -3.28
C LYS A 126 19.37 -15.85 -3.09
N LEU A 127 18.11 -15.40 -3.10
CA LEU A 127 16.96 -16.30 -2.97
C LEU A 127 16.90 -17.32 -4.10
N GLU A 128 17.22 -16.91 -5.33
CA GLU A 128 17.33 -17.81 -6.49
C GLU A 128 18.42 -18.88 -6.30
N GLN A 129 19.44 -18.59 -5.49
CA GLN A 129 20.53 -19.50 -5.12
C GLN A 129 20.23 -20.29 -3.82
N ALA A 130 19.03 -20.18 -3.26
CA ALA A 130 18.66 -20.72 -1.95
C ALA A 130 19.53 -20.21 -0.79
N GLU A 131 20.11 -19.02 -0.96
CA GLU A 131 20.89 -18.33 0.08
C GLU A 131 20.04 -17.27 0.79
N MET A 132 20.32 -17.07 2.07
CA MET A 132 19.66 -16.02 2.84
C MET A 132 20.19 -14.63 2.45
N PRO A 133 19.29 -13.65 2.21
CA PRO A 133 19.63 -12.23 2.19
C PRO A 133 20.43 -11.83 3.43
N LYS A 134 21.25 -10.77 3.33
CA LYS A 134 21.91 -10.25 4.53
C LYS A 134 20.85 -9.92 5.59
N MET A 135 21.12 -10.28 6.83
CA MET A 135 20.23 -9.96 7.95
C MET A 135 19.94 -8.46 7.97
N LEU A 136 18.74 -8.09 8.42
CA LEU A 136 18.37 -6.70 8.71
C LEU A 136 19.18 -6.23 9.92
N THR A 137 20.45 -5.89 9.72
CA THR A 137 21.29 -5.34 10.78
C THR A 137 20.98 -3.87 10.94
N GLY A 138 20.46 -3.46 12.09
CA GLY A 138 20.54 -2.07 12.52
C GLY A 138 22.02 -1.71 12.69
N GLN A 139 22.44 -0.59 12.11
CA GLN A 139 23.68 0.07 12.54
C GLN A 139 23.41 0.82 13.84
#